data_AF-A0A0D6LJL8-F1
#
_entry.id   AF-A0A0D6LJL8-F1
#
_cell.length_a   1.000
_cell.length_b   1.000
_cell.length_c   1.000
_cell.angle_alpha   90.00
_cell.angle_beta   90.00
_cell.angle_gamma   90.00
#
_symmetry.space_group_name_H-M   'P 1'
#
loop_
_entity.id
_entity.type
_entity.pdbx_description
1 polymer ?
#
loop_
_entity_poly.entity_id
_entity_poly.type
_entity_poly.pdbx_seq_one_letter_code
_entity_poly.pdbx_strand_id
1 'polypeptide(L)'
;MTLEESYCAAEFVIHAKVTGRKKALYLLDYTTFDIENMMLFKIPDDKTIGNQIYTMHSRMCGAKLKVKKQYLLGGTFDEHGRPLITKCGLVQEWPVKNFDENHIYRCPAKPVEYN
;
A
#
# COMPACT_ATOMS: atom_id res chain seq x y z
N MET A 1 9.82 7.63 9.42
CA MET A 1 10.12 6.73 8.30
C MET A 1 10.23 7.58 7.04
N THR A 2 11.36 7.52 6.34
CA THR A 2 11.55 8.18 5.06
C THR A 2 10.75 7.47 3.96
N LEU A 3 10.66 8.09 2.78
CA LEU A 3 10.02 7.49 1.61
C LEU A 3 10.72 6.19 1.21
N GLU A 4 12.06 6.21 1.18
CA GLU A 4 12.90 5.05 0.90
C GLU A 4 12.72 3.92 1.93
N GLU A 5 12.75 4.24 3.23
CA GLU A 5 12.53 3.25 4.29
C GLU A 5 11.15 2.59 4.16
N SER A 6 10.11 3.39 3.86
CA SER A 6 8.74 2.90 3.67
C SER A 6 8.60 2.04 2.43
N TYR A 7 9.25 2.44 1.33
CA TYR A 7 9.32 1.67 0.09
C TYR A 7 9.99 0.30 0.32
N CYS A 8 11.09 0.31 1.06
CA CYS A 8 11.88 -0.89 1.31
C CYS A 8 11.20 -1.86 2.28
N ALA A 9 10.49 -1.34 3.28
CA ALA A 9 9.72 -2.15 4.21
C ALA A 9 8.45 -2.77 3.58
N ALA A 10 7.89 -2.18 2.52
CA ALA A 10 6.69 -2.68 1.87
C ALA A 10 6.97 -3.95 1.05
N GLU A 11 6.07 -4.92 1.05
CA GLU A 11 6.15 -6.10 0.18
C GLU A 11 5.71 -5.76 -1.25
N PHE A 12 4.71 -4.89 -1.39
CA PHE A 12 4.31 -4.33 -2.68
C PHE A 12 4.35 -2.79 -2.67
N VAL A 13 4.55 -2.19 -3.84
CA VAL A 13 4.43 -0.75 -4.07
C VAL A 13 3.78 -0.51 -5.43
N ILE A 14 2.70 0.27 -5.45
CA ILE A 14 1.91 0.59 -6.63
C ILE A 14 1.57 2.08 -6.68
N HIS A 15 1.44 2.62 -7.89
CA HIS A 15 0.69 3.85 -8.14
C HIS A 15 -0.72 3.45 -8.57
N ALA A 16 -1.72 3.89 -7.81
CA ALA A 16 -3.11 3.51 -8.04
C ALA A 16 -4.06 4.68 -7.85
N LYS A 17 -5.15 4.67 -8.62
CA LYS A 17 -6.28 5.59 -8.47
C LYS A 17 -7.40 4.91 -7.71
N VAL A 18 -7.96 5.60 -6.73
CA VAL A 18 -9.10 5.09 -5.96
C VAL A 18 -10.38 5.38 -6.73
N THR A 19 -11.10 4.33 -7.13
CA THR A 19 -12.32 4.43 -7.93
C THR A 19 -13.58 4.28 -7.08
N GLY A 20 -13.49 3.56 -5.96
CA GLY A 20 -14.62 3.32 -5.07
C GLY A 20 -14.19 3.06 -3.63
N ARG A 21 -15.17 3.13 -2.71
CA ARG A 21 -15.00 2.73 -1.32
C ARG A 21 -16.19 1.86 -0.93
N LYS A 22 -15.91 0.64 -0.49
CA LYS A 22 -16.91 -0.24 0.10
C LYS A 22 -16.93 0.02 1.60
N LYS A 23 -18.13 0.17 2.17
CA LYS A 23 -18.27 0.32 3.63
C LYS A 23 -17.70 -0.94 4.29
N ALA A 24 -16.97 -0.73 5.38
CA ALA A 24 -16.55 -1.82 6.24
C ALA A 24 -17.79 -2.61 6.68
N LEU A 25 -17.80 -3.92 6.42
CA LEU A 25 -18.74 -4.80 7.09
C LEU A 25 -18.35 -4.80 8.57
N TYR A 26 -19.29 -4.41 9.45
CA TYR A 26 -19.06 -4.23 10.90
C TYR A 26 -18.38 -5.43 11.58
N LEU A 27 -18.48 -6.63 11.00
CA LEU A 27 -17.91 -7.86 11.52
C LEU A 27 -16.44 -8.08 11.15
N LEU A 28 -15.87 -7.33 10.20
CA LEU A 28 -14.58 -7.64 9.59
C LEU A 28 -13.50 -6.58 9.84
N ASP A 29 -13.78 -5.46 10.51
CA ASP A 29 -12.83 -4.35 10.81
C ASP A 29 -12.00 -3.78 9.63
N TYR A 30 -12.21 -4.25 8.40
CA TYR A 30 -11.55 -3.78 7.19
C TYR A 30 -12.43 -2.83 6.38
N THR A 31 -11.83 -1.74 5.91
CA THR A 31 -12.35 -0.93 4.82
C THR A 31 -11.71 -1.39 3.52
N THR A 32 -12.52 -1.67 2.50
CA THR A 32 -12.05 -2.00 1.15
C THR A 32 -12.21 -0.79 0.23
N PHE A 33 -11.19 -0.53 -0.57
CA PHE A 33 -11.23 0.44 -1.65
C PHE A 33 -11.10 -0.26 -2.98
N ASP A 34 -11.95 0.10 -3.94
CA ASP A 34 -11.76 -0.29 -5.33
C ASP A 34 -10.71 0.65 -5.94
N ILE A 35 -9.77 0.07 -6.68
CA ILE A 35 -8.63 0.76 -7.27
C ILE A 35 -8.48 0.43 -8.75
N GLU A 36 -7.88 1.36 -9.46
CA GLU A 36 -7.36 1.19 -10.82
C GLU A 36 -5.83 1.28 -10.72
N ASN A 37 -5.13 0.18 -11.04
CA ASN A 37 -3.68 0.13 -11.01
C ASN A 37 -3.12 0.91 -12.19
N MET A 38 -2.31 1.93 -11.92
CA MET A 38 -1.67 2.76 -12.93
C MET A 38 -0.25 2.28 -13.20
N MET A 39 0.48 1.92 -12.15
CA MET A 39 1.83 1.35 -12.25
C MET A 39 2.12 0.41 -11.08
N LEU A 40 2.85 -0.68 -11.34
CA LEU A 40 3.37 -1.58 -10.30
C LEU A 40 4.89 -1.41 -10.24
N PHE A 41 5.41 -1.06 -9.07
CA PHE A 41 6.84 -0.84 -8.85
C PHE A 41 7.51 -2.00 -8.13
N LYS A 42 6.79 -2.64 -7.21
CA LYS A 42 7.29 -3.75 -6.40
C LYS A 42 6.15 -4.70 -6.11
N ILE A 43 6.37 -5.99 -6.30
CA ILE A 43 5.47 -7.07 -5.93
C ILE A 43 6.27 -8.39 -5.91
N PRO A 44 5.99 -9.34 -5.00
CA PRO A 44 6.56 -10.69 -5.09
C PRO A 44 6.05 -11.44 -6.33
N ASP A 45 6.88 -12.32 -6.90
CA ASP A 45 6.58 -13.05 -8.14
C ASP A 45 5.33 -13.95 -8.05
N ASP A 46 4.99 -14.42 -6.85
CA ASP A 46 3.84 -15.30 -6.59
C ASP A 46 2.55 -14.53 -6.22
N LYS A 47 2.58 -13.19 -6.24
CA LYS A 47 1.45 -12.35 -5.83
C LYS A 47 0.94 -11.48 -6.97
N THR A 48 -0.30 -11.02 -6.83
CA THR A 48 -0.93 -10.08 -7.77
C THR A 48 -1.70 -9.01 -7.01
N ILE A 49 -1.67 -7.78 -7.52
CA ILE A 49 -2.57 -6.71 -7.07
C ILE A 49 -3.80 -6.70 -7.98
N GLY A 50 -4.94 -7.11 -7.43
CA GLY A 50 -6.23 -7.02 -8.11
C GLY A 50 -6.75 -5.59 -8.20
N ASN A 51 -8.08 -5.44 -8.33
CA ASN A 51 -8.76 -4.14 -8.37
C ASN A 51 -9.20 -3.64 -6.99
N GLN A 52 -8.67 -4.22 -5.91
CA GLN A 52 -9.06 -3.90 -4.54
C GLN A 52 -7.84 -3.82 -3.64
N ILE A 53 -7.94 -2.91 -2.66
CA ILE A 53 -6.99 -2.81 -1.56
C ILE A 53 -7.73 -2.70 -0.24
N TYR A 54 -7.13 -3.29 0.79
CA TYR A 54 -7.73 -3.39 2.11
C TYR A 54 -6.95 -2.52 3.08
N THR A 55 -7.65 -2.01 4.09
CA THR A 55 -7.04 -1.34 5.23
C THR A 55 -7.90 -1.58 6.44
N MET A 56 -7.30 -1.61 7.63
CA MET A 56 -8.06 -1.61 8.87
C MET A 56 -8.95 -0.35 8.99
N HIS A 57 -9.88 -0.35 9.94
CA HIS A 57 -10.68 0.82 10.26
C HIS A 57 -9.78 2.00 10.69
N SER A 58 -10.15 3.24 10.35
CA SER A 58 -9.25 4.41 10.57
C SER A 58 -8.91 4.69 12.04
N ARG A 59 -9.70 4.16 12.98
CA ARG A 59 -9.41 4.22 14.43
C ARG A 59 -8.33 3.21 14.84
N MET A 60 -8.10 2.17 14.05
CA MET A 60 -7.11 1.11 14.23
C MET A 60 -6.01 1.20 13.15
N CYS A 61 -5.38 2.37 13.00
CA CYS A 61 -4.32 2.58 12.00
C CYS A 61 -4.73 2.39 10.53
N GLY A 62 -6.02 2.49 10.22
CA GLY A 62 -6.51 2.47 8.85
C GLY A 62 -6.06 3.66 8.00
N ALA A 63 -5.56 3.38 6.80
CA ALA A 63 -5.25 4.38 5.79
C ALA A 63 -6.53 5.12 5.35
N LYS A 64 -6.42 6.45 5.19
CA LYS A 64 -7.52 7.31 4.75
C LYS A 64 -7.31 7.69 3.30
N LEU A 65 -7.97 6.97 2.40
CA LEU A 65 -7.96 7.27 0.97
C LEU A 65 -9.21 8.05 0.54
N LYS A 66 -9.06 8.93 -0.45
CA LYS A 66 -10.16 9.67 -1.07
C LYS A 66 -10.47 9.11 -2.45
N VAL A 67 -11.75 8.92 -2.74
CA VAL A 67 -12.21 8.50 -4.07
C VAL A 67 -11.85 9.55 -5.11
N LYS A 68 -11.51 9.12 -6.33
CA LYS A 68 -10.97 9.90 -7.47
C LYS A 68 -9.56 10.47 -7.28
N LYS A 69 -8.89 10.19 -6.15
CA LYS A 69 -7.48 10.58 -5.94
C LYS A 69 -6.54 9.43 -6.29
N GLN A 70 -5.32 9.81 -6.67
CA GLN A 70 -4.24 8.89 -6.98
C GLN A 70 -3.25 8.87 -5.82
N TYR A 71 -2.64 7.72 -5.59
CA TYR A 71 -1.72 7.51 -4.48
C TYR A 71 -0.56 6.61 -4.90
N LEU A 72 0.60 6.86 -4.29
CA LEU A 72 1.64 5.86 -4.14
C LEU A 72 1.31 5.05 -2.87
N LEU A 73 1.04 3.76 -3.06
CA LEU A 73 0.61 2.85 -2.01
C LEU A 73 1.63 1.73 -1.87
N GLY A 74 2.09 1.49 -0.65
CA GLY A 74 2.88 0.32 -0.31
C GLY A 74 2.38 -0.32 0.98
N GLY A 75 2.42 -1.64 1.00
CA GLY A 75 1.83 -2.44 2.05
C GLY A 75 2.35 -3.87 2.06
N THR A 76 1.60 -4.74 2.73
CA THR A 76 1.89 -6.17 2.88
C THR A 76 0.74 -7.00 2.32
N PHE A 77 0.94 -8.29 2.15
CA PHE A 77 -0.18 -9.21 1.93
C PHE A 77 -0.67 -9.73 3.29
N ASP A 78 -1.99 -9.89 3.43
CA ASP A 78 -2.55 -10.58 4.60
C ASP A 78 -2.47 -12.11 4.46
N GLU A 79 -2.94 -12.84 5.48
CA GLU A 79 -2.95 -14.31 5.51
C GLU A 79 -3.74 -14.96 4.37
N HIS A 80 -4.61 -14.19 3.70
CA HIS A 80 -5.38 -14.63 2.53
C HIS A 80 -4.78 -14.16 1.20
N GLY A 81 -3.58 -13.56 1.22
CA GLY A 81 -2.91 -13.04 0.03
C GLY A 81 -3.54 -11.74 -0.50
N ARG A 82 -4.32 -11.01 0.31
CA ARG A 82 -4.95 -9.75 -0.11
C ARG A 82 -4.03 -8.57 0.20
N PRO A 83 -3.93 -7.56 -0.69
CA PRO A 83 -3.09 -6.41 -0.45
C PRO A 83 -3.66 -5.51 0.65
N LEU A 84 -2.89 -5.36 1.73
CA LEU A 84 -3.25 -4.62 2.93
C LEU A 84 -2.32 -3.41 3.09
N ILE A 85 -2.91 -2.23 3.23
CA ILE A 85 -2.19 -0.99 3.56
C ILE A 85 -2.55 -0.53 4.97
N THR A 86 -1.64 0.21 5.58
CA THR A 86 -1.83 0.83 6.90
C THR A 86 -1.47 2.31 6.84
N LYS A 87 -1.98 3.08 7.80
CA LYS A 87 -1.70 4.52 7.94
C LYS A 87 -0.20 4.81 8.14
N CYS A 88 0.54 3.86 8.70
CA CYS A 88 1.99 4.01 8.97
C CYS A 88 2.86 3.51 7.81
N GLY A 89 2.26 2.82 6.83
CA GLY A 89 2.95 2.37 5.63
C GLY A 89 3.11 3.49 4.60
N LEU A 90 3.52 3.11 3.40
CA LEU A 90 3.67 4.04 2.28
C LEU A 90 2.29 4.42 1.74
N VAL A 91 1.72 5.55 2.18
CA VAL A 91 0.45 6.07 1.68
C VAL A 91 0.61 7.57 1.41
N GLN A 92 0.90 7.93 0.15
CA GLN A 92 1.17 9.31 -0.25
C GLN A 92 0.28 9.70 -1.44
N GLU A 93 -0.35 10.88 -1.41
CA GLU A 93 -1.13 11.38 -2.54
C GLU A 93 -0.20 11.71 -3.73
N TRP A 94 -0.57 11.27 -4.92
CA TRP A 94 0.22 11.48 -6.14
C TRP A 94 -0.05 12.87 -6.73
N PRO A 95 0.98 13.57 -7.26
CA PRO A 95 2.38 13.17 -7.39
C PRO A 95 3.17 13.30 -6.08
N VAL A 96 4.07 12.34 -5.83
CA VAL A 96 4.92 12.33 -4.64
C VAL A 96 6.23 13.05 -4.92
N LYS A 97 6.55 14.08 -4.12
CA LYS A 97 7.83 14.78 -4.23
C LYS A 97 8.98 13.82 -3.90
N ASN A 98 10.04 13.86 -4.71
CA ASN A 98 11.24 13.01 -4.56
C ASN A 98 11.00 11.51 -4.74
N PHE A 99 9.88 11.12 -5.35
CA PHE A 99 9.69 9.78 -5.89
C PHE A 99 9.99 9.82 -7.39
N ASP A 100 10.96 9.04 -7.84
CA ASP A 100 11.27 8.87 -9.25
C ASP A 100 10.87 7.46 -9.67
N GLU A 101 9.88 7.36 -10.56
CA GLU A 101 9.38 6.10 -11.11
C GLU A 101 10.47 5.32 -11.88
N ASN A 102 11.50 6.00 -12.37
CA ASN A 102 12.65 5.40 -13.06
C ASN A 102 13.79 5.04 -12.11
N HIS A 103 13.74 5.50 -10.86
CA HIS A 103 14.73 5.20 -9.83
C HIS A 103 14.09 4.43 -8.68
N ILE A 104 13.85 3.15 -8.91
CA ILE A 104 13.44 2.24 -7.85
C ILE A 104 14.52 2.20 -6.77
N TYR A 105 14.15 2.46 -5.51
CA TYR A 105 15.08 2.49 -4.39
C TYR A 105 15.84 1.16 -4.25
N ARG A 106 17.16 1.25 -4.05
CA ARG A 106 18.00 0.11 -3.67
C ARG A 106 17.90 -0.09 -2.17
N CYS A 107 17.11 -1.08 -1.77
CA CYS A 107 16.87 -1.31 -0.36
C CYS A 107 18.10 -1.90 0.34
N PRO A 108 18.60 -1.28 1.42
CA PRO A 108 19.65 -1.88 2.21
C PRO A 108 19.13 -3.20 2.81
N ALA A 109 19.96 -4.24 2.81
CA ALA A 109 19.63 -5.48 3.50
C ALA A 109 19.44 -5.16 4.99
N LYS A 110 18.26 -5.47 5.56
CA LYS A 110 18.07 -5.35 7.01
C LYS A 110 18.98 -6.38 7.70
N PRO A 111 19.78 -6.00 8.71
CA PRO A 111 20.43 -6.99 9.56
C PRO A 111 19.34 -7.81 10.26
N VAL A 112 19.49 -9.13 10.24
CA VAL A 112 18.59 -10.06 10.94
C VAL A 112 19.00 -10.06 12.41
N GLU A 113 18.33 -9.25 13.24
CA GLU A 113 18.48 -9.35 14.69
C GLU A 113 17.62 -10.51 15.21
N TYR A 114 18.27 -11.59 15.63
CA TYR A 114 17.67 -12.64 16.44
C TYR A 114 17.71 -12.17 17.90
N ASN A 115 16.54 -11.87 18.47
CA ASN A 115 16.36 -11.75 19.93
C ASN A 115 15.81 -13.08 20.48
#